data_AF-A0A4P9WZW5-F1
#
_entry.id   AF-A0A4P9WZW5-F1
#
_cell.length_a   1.000
_cell.length_b   1.000
_cell.length_c   1.000
_cell.angle_alpha   90.00
_cell.angle_beta   90.00
_cell.angle_gamma   90.00
#
_symmetry.space_group_name_H-M   'P 1'
#
loop_
_entity.id
_entity.type
_entity.pdbx_description
1 polymer ?
#
loop_
_entity_poly.entity_id
_entity_poly.type
_entity_poly.pdbx_seq_one_letter_code
_entity_poly.pdbx_strand_id
1 'polypeptide(L)'
;ARHAMPPRPPPSFYQNAILEQYASRPANRVTLRQLTVLGKTLTPPKLLSSANYVRSELPVRLAHRLIAMQHLPFIVGVNPHIERMYQLYWEAFNAFRAVPPIETPDDNRRFCELLQAKMREHLIAIPQLALGISQTADHLPPGEADRFMNETLRSRIGRRVLSEQHVALTRMLEADAAAAAAGTPSTSAGLRGATSSSRIGIVDTRVVAGDTVRYVADVLESHFARILPDRSVRLPEIRVTGRPEITFVYIPEQIQYILYELIKNSIQATLRQHAAHGKPYTTGYDARCGAPATGAGAPLRVTATPARPKALPPIQVTIGTGESKVLFRVSDQGGGIPRGLNEHLWSFAYISKLKGHHFSRVPHLAGKIEE
;
A
#
# COMPACT_ATOMS: atom_id res chain seq x y z
N ALA A 1 -13.30 -40.70 -42.37
CA ALA A 1 -12.24 -39.79 -41.90
C ALA A 1 -12.74 -39.06 -40.65
N ARG A 2 -11.88 -38.93 -39.63
CA ARG A 2 -12.22 -38.54 -38.26
C ARG A 2 -12.92 -37.16 -38.18
N HIS A 3 -14.10 -37.12 -37.57
CA HIS A 3 -14.76 -35.86 -37.19
C HIS A 3 -13.90 -35.16 -36.13
N ALA A 4 -13.40 -33.98 -36.46
CA ALA A 4 -12.75 -33.09 -35.50
C ALA A 4 -13.81 -32.60 -34.49
N MET A 5 -13.54 -32.81 -33.20
CA MET A 5 -14.34 -32.21 -32.14
C MET A 5 -14.26 -30.68 -32.21
N PRO A 6 -15.37 -29.95 -32.00
CA PRO A 6 -15.33 -28.50 -31.89
C PRO A 6 -14.47 -28.07 -30.69
N PRO A 7 -13.83 -26.88 -30.74
CA PRO A 7 -13.07 -26.36 -29.61
C PRO A 7 -13.96 -26.26 -28.38
N ARG A 8 -13.45 -26.71 -27.22
CA ARG A 8 -14.18 -26.59 -25.94
C ARG A 8 -14.56 -25.12 -25.72
N PRO A 9 -15.81 -24.83 -25.32
CA PRO A 9 -16.18 -23.47 -24.93
C PRO A 9 -15.24 -23.00 -23.81
N PRO A 10 -14.92 -21.70 -23.76
CA PRO A 10 -14.15 -21.16 -22.65
C PRO A 10 -14.84 -21.56 -21.33
N PRO A 11 -14.08 -21.94 -20.29
CA PRO A 11 -14.68 -22.32 -19.01
C PRO A 11 -15.62 -21.20 -18.56
N SER A 12 -16.86 -21.57 -18.25
CA SER A 12 -17.88 -20.64 -17.75
C SER A 12 -17.27 -19.80 -16.62
N PHE A 13 -17.52 -18.48 -16.66
CA PHE A 13 -17.03 -17.53 -15.68
C PHE A 13 -17.28 -17.98 -14.22
N TYR A 14 -18.35 -18.75 -13.99
CA TYR A 14 -18.77 -19.24 -12.67
C TYR A 14 -18.43 -20.71 -12.39
N GLN A 15 -17.90 -21.47 -13.35
CA GLN A 15 -17.59 -22.89 -13.17
C GLN A 15 -16.16 -23.16 -13.62
N ASN A 16 -15.22 -22.88 -12.72
CA ASN A 16 -13.82 -23.12 -12.97
C ASN A 16 -13.26 -24.06 -11.89
N ALA A 17 -13.37 -25.36 -12.16
CA ALA A 17 -12.91 -26.41 -11.26
C ALA A 17 -11.44 -26.24 -10.84
N ILE A 18 -10.60 -25.67 -11.73
CA ILE A 18 -9.20 -25.36 -11.41
C ILE A 18 -9.14 -24.26 -10.37
N LEU A 19 -9.90 -23.17 -10.55
CA LEU A 19 -9.93 -22.07 -9.59
C LEU A 19 -10.41 -22.53 -8.20
N GLU A 20 -11.47 -23.34 -8.16
CA GLU A 20 -12.03 -23.92 -6.93
C GLU A 20 -11.00 -24.79 -6.20
N GLN A 21 -10.21 -25.59 -6.91
CA GLN A 21 -9.14 -26.40 -6.34
C GLN A 21 -8.05 -25.57 -5.64
N TYR A 22 -7.76 -24.37 -6.14
CA TYR A 22 -6.82 -23.46 -5.48
C TYR A 22 -7.48 -22.71 -4.33
N ALA A 23 -8.75 -22.30 -4.48
CA ALA A 23 -9.51 -21.60 -3.46
C ALA A 23 -9.91 -22.48 -2.26
N SER A 24 -9.88 -23.81 -2.39
CA SER A 24 -10.09 -24.72 -1.26
C SER A 24 -8.88 -24.81 -0.33
N ARG A 25 -7.70 -24.35 -0.77
CA ARG A 25 -6.46 -24.41 0.00
C ARG A 25 -6.38 -23.22 0.95
N PRO A 26 -6.00 -23.40 2.22
CA PRO A 26 -5.84 -22.28 3.15
C PRO A 26 -4.68 -21.38 2.70
N ALA A 27 -4.88 -20.06 2.78
CA ALA A 27 -3.80 -19.10 2.57
C ALA A 27 -2.93 -19.01 3.83
N ASN A 28 -1.63 -19.27 3.68
CA ASN A 28 -0.71 -19.31 4.82
C ASN A 28 -0.33 -17.89 5.25
N ARG A 29 -0.45 -17.61 6.55
CA ARG A 29 -0.02 -16.33 7.13
C ARG A 29 1.50 -16.35 7.32
N VAL A 30 2.15 -15.28 6.89
CA VAL A 30 3.61 -15.10 7.06
C VAL A 30 3.87 -14.01 8.08
N THR A 31 4.68 -14.34 9.09
CA THR A 31 5.08 -13.44 10.17
C THR A 31 6.40 -12.73 9.85
N LEU A 32 6.64 -11.55 10.46
CA LEU A 32 7.94 -10.86 10.37
C LEU A 32 9.11 -11.75 10.82
N ARG A 33 8.87 -12.61 11.82
CA ARG A 33 9.87 -13.59 12.27
C ARG A 33 10.23 -14.58 11.16
N GLN A 34 9.26 -15.12 10.43
CA GLN A 34 9.52 -16.01 9.29
C GLN A 34 10.28 -15.30 8.17
N LEU A 35 9.92 -14.04 7.85
CA LEU A 35 10.61 -13.24 6.82
C LEU A 35 12.09 -13.01 7.16
N THR A 36 12.41 -12.80 8.44
CA THR A 36 13.79 -12.56 8.90
C THR A 36 14.62 -13.84 9.03
N VAL A 37 14.04 -14.93 9.55
CA VAL A 37 14.76 -16.20 9.75
C VAL A 37 15.33 -16.74 8.45
N LEU A 38 14.55 -16.66 7.36
CA LEU A 38 14.96 -17.13 6.05
C LEU A 38 16.22 -16.41 5.52
N GLY A 39 16.33 -15.10 5.76
CA GLY A 39 17.42 -14.30 5.21
C GLY A 39 18.67 -14.17 6.11
N LYS A 40 18.60 -14.50 7.41
CA LYS A 40 19.79 -14.49 8.30
C LYS A 40 20.90 -15.45 7.86
N THR A 41 20.52 -16.55 7.23
CA THR A 41 21.45 -17.59 6.71
C THR A 41 21.07 -17.94 5.28
N LEU A 42 21.03 -16.91 4.43
CA LEU A 42 20.66 -17.04 3.04
C LEU A 42 21.69 -17.92 2.30
N THR A 43 21.19 -18.97 1.65
CA THR A 43 21.97 -19.90 0.84
C THR A 43 21.19 -20.19 -0.44
N PRO A 44 21.84 -20.59 -1.55
CA PRO A 44 21.13 -20.90 -2.79
C PRO A 44 19.97 -21.90 -2.62
N PRO A 45 20.10 -23.01 -1.86
CA PRO A 45 18.99 -23.93 -1.64
C PRO A 45 17.81 -23.29 -0.87
N LYS A 46 18.10 -22.45 0.13
CA LYS A 46 17.04 -21.71 0.87
C LYS A 46 16.35 -20.67 -0.01
N LEU A 47 17.08 -20.07 -0.95
CA LEU A 47 16.48 -19.14 -1.93
C LEU A 47 15.51 -19.88 -2.86
N LEU A 48 15.89 -21.07 -3.36
CA LEU A 48 15.01 -21.88 -4.20
C LEU A 48 13.77 -22.39 -3.44
N SER A 49 13.93 -22.73 -2.15
CA SER A 49 12.81 -23.04 -1.27
C SER A 49 11.86 -21.85 -1.10
N SER A 50 12.41 -20.63 -0.93
CA SER A 50 11.64 -19.38 -0.93
C SER A 50 10.89 -19.16 -2.24
N ALA A 51 11.56 -19.38 -3.37
CA ALA A 51 10.97 -19.25 -4.70
C ALA A 51 9.75 -20.16 -4.85
N ASN A 52 9.89 -21.44 -4.49
CA ASN A 52 8.81 -22.42 -4.57
C ASN A 52 7.68 -22.17 -3.56
N TYR A 53 7.98 -21.61 -2.39
CA TYR A 53 6.95 -21.13 -1.47
C TYR A 53 6.11 -20.02 -2.12
N VAL A 54 6.76 -18.99 -2.69
CA VAL A 54 6.04 -17.89 -3.36
C VAL A 54 5.26 -18.40 -4.57
N ARG A 55 5.87 -19.29 -5.37
CA ARG A 55 5.25 -19.93 -6.55
C ARG A 55 3.96 -20.68 -6.20
N SER A 56 3.93 -21.37 -5.07
CA SER A 56 2.76 -22.14 -4.63
C SER A 56 1.70 -21.29 -3.92
N GLU A 57 2.12 -20.28 -3.15
CA GLU A 57 1.25 -19.46 -2.31
C GLU A 57 0.52 -18.36 -3.11
N LEU A 58 1.15 -17.75 -4.13
CA LEU A 58 0.53 -16.66 -4.89
C LEU A 58 -0.75 -17.07 -5.66
N PRO A 59 -0.78 -18.21 -6.39
CA PRO A 59 -2.01 -18.68 -7.05
C PRO A 59 -3.17 -18.89 -6.07
N VAL A 60 -2.91 -19.44 -4.87
CA VAL A 60 -3.94 -19.65 -3.83
C VAL A 60 -4.52 -18.32 -3.37
N ARG A 61 -3.67 -17.33 -3.08
CA ARG A 61 -4.12 -15.99 -2.66
C ARG A 61 -4.90 -15.25 -3.74
N LEU A 62 -4.53 -15.45 -5.01
CA LEU A 62 -5.26 -14.90 -6.15
C LEU A 62 -6.61 -15.60 -6.33
N ALA A 63 -6.67 -16.92 -6.19
CA ALA A 63 -7.90 -17.69 -6.29
C ALA A 63 -8.96 -17.21 -5.29
N HIS A 64 -8.60 -17.00 -4.03
CA HIS A 64 -9.52 -16.42 -3.04
C HIS A 64 -10.06 -15.03 -3.40
N ARG A 65 -9.32 -14.23 -4.17
CA ARG A 65 -9.79 -12.90 -4.61
C ARG A 65 -10.66 -13.00 -5.85
N LEU A 66 -10.33 -13.88 -6.78
CA LEU A 66 -11.16 -14.18 -7.95
C LEU A 66 -12.53 -14.72 -7.53
N ILE A 67 -12.56 -15.69 -6.62
CA ILE A 67 -13.80 -16.22 -6.04
C ILE A 67 -14.58 -15.09 -5.36
N ALA A 68 -13.94 -14.25 -4.54
CA ALA A 68 -14.63 -13.13 -3.89
C ALA A 68 -15.25 -12.14 -4.89
N MET A 69 -14.57 -11.88 -6.02
CA MET A 69 -15.12 -11.04 -7.11
C MET A 69 -16.29 -11.71 -7.81
N GLN A 70 -16.27 -13.04 -8.01
CA GLN A 70 -17.38 -13.80 -8.60
C GLN A 70 -18.63 -13.83 -7.71
N HIS A 71 -18.46 -13.66 -6.39
CA HIS A 71 -19.56 -13.61 -5.42
C HIS A 71 -20.15 -12.19 -5.25
N LEU A 72 -19.60 -11.18 -5.92
CA LEU A 72 -20.22 -9.85 -5.92
C LEU A 72 -21.58 -9.89 -6.64
N PRO A 73 -22.52 -9.01 -6.28
CA PRO A 73 -23.75 -8.85 -7.05
C PRO A 73 -23.45 -8.64 -8.53
N PHE A 74 -24.24 -9.26 -9.43
CA PHE A 74 -23.97 -9.24 -10.87
C PHE A 74 -23.70 -7.83 -11.41
N ILE A 75 -24.52 -6.86 -11.02
CA ILE A 75 -24.39 -5.45 -11.41
C ILE A 75 -23.07 -4.80 -10.96
N VAL A 76 -22.50 -5.27 -9.85
CA VAL A 76 -21.17 -4.85 -9.36
C VAL A 76 -20.07 -5.55 -10.16
N GLY A 77 -20.22 -6.84 -10.43
CA GLY A 77 -19.25 -7.65 -11.17
C GLY A 77 -19.05 -7.21 -12.63
N VAL A 78 -20.10 -6.74 -13.29
CA VAL A 78 -20.05 -6.22 -14.68
C VAL A 78 -19.55 -4.79 -14.78
N ASN A 79 -19.27 -4.12 -13.65
CA ASN A 79 -18.69 -2.78 -13.69
C ASN A 79 -17.31 -2.84 -14.39
N PRO A 80 -17.01 -1.97 -15.37
CA PRO A 80 -15.78 -2.05 -16.16
C PRO A 80 -14.49 -2.03 -15.33
N HIS A 81 -14.49 -1.33 -14.17
CA HIS A 81 -13.34 -1.28 -13.29
C HIS A 81 -13.16 -2.56 -12.47
N ILE A 82 -14.27 -3.15 -12.01
CA ILE A 82 -14.25 -4.45 -11.32
C ILE A 82 -13.88 -5.57 -12.30
N GLU A 83 -14.44 -5.55 -13.49
CA GLU A 83 -14.11 -6.50 -14.56
C GLU A 83 -12.64 -6.40 -14.95
N ARG A 84 -12.11 -5.18 -15.14
CA ARG A 84 -10.68 -4.99 -15.40
C ARG A 84 -9.80 -5.56 -14.29
N MET A 85 -10.21 -5.39 -13.04
CA MET A 85 -9.50 -5.98 -11.90
C MET A 85 -9.58 -7.50 -11.87
N TYR A 86 -10.72 -8.08 -12.21
CA TYR A 86 -10.87 -9.51 -12.36
C TYR A 86 -9.93 -10.06 -13.44
N GLN A 87 -9.90 -9.44 -14.62
CA GLN A 87 -9.02 -9.82 -15.72
C GLN A 87 -7.54 -9.80 -15.30
N LEU A 88 -7.09 -8.71 -14.66
CA LEU A 88 -5.70 -8.60 -14.16
C LEU A 88 -5.34 -9.69 -13.15
N TYR A 89 -6.28 -10.08 -12.28
CA TYR A 89 -6.05 -11.17 -11.32
C TYR A 89 -6.10 -12.54 -11.97
N TRP A 90 -6.96 -12.71 -12.98
CA TRP A 90 -7.08 -13.95 -13.75
C TRP A 90 -5.83 -14.22 -14.57
N GLU A 91 -5.31 -13.21 -15.26
CA GLU A 91 -4.05 -13.26 -16.00
C GLU A 91 -2.87 -13.60 -15.08
N ALA A 92 -2.78 -12.94 -13.93
CA ALA A 92 -1.74 -13.24 -12.93
C ALA A 92 -1.88 -14.66 -12.36
N PHE A 93 -3.11 -15.12 -12.07
CA PHE A 93 -3.37 -16.47 -11.59
C PHE A 93 -2.90 -17.52 -12.60
N ASN A 94 -3.24 -17.35 -13.88
CA ASN A 94 -2.80 -18.23 -14.95
C ASN A 94 -1.29 -18.21 -15.15
N ALA A 95 -0.68 -17.02 -15.10
CA ALA A 95 0.77 -16.89 -15.22
C ALA A 95 1.50 -17.62 -14.09
N PHE A 96 1.09 -17.41 -12.84
CA PHE A 96 1.77 -18.04 -11.69
C PHE A 96 1.53 -19.54 -11.59
N ARG A 97 0.32 -20.04 -11.90
CA ARG A 97 0.05 -21.49 -11.85
C ARG A 97 0.78 -22.27 -12.95
N ALA A 98 1.16 -21.61 -14.04
CA ALA A 98 1.90 -22.22 -15.14
C ALA A 98 3.40 -22.33 -14.85
N VAL A 99 3.90 -21.70 -13.79
CA VAL A 99 5.33 -21.75 -13.44
C VAL A 99 5.68 -23.15 -12.91
N PRO A 100 6.62 -23.88 -13.55
CA PRO A 100 7.08 -25.18 -13.08
C PRO A 100 7.88 -25.04 -11.77
N PRO A 101 8.17 -26.15 -11.06
CA PRO A 101 9.10 -26.13 -9.94
C PRO A 101 10.40 -25.40 -10.29
N ILE A 102 10.83 -24.52 -9.39
CA ILE A 102 12.03 -23.69 -9.58
C ILE A 102 13.20 -24.45 -8.98
N GLU A 103 14.09 -24.96 -9.84
CA GLU A 103 15.20 -25.83 -9.43
C GLU A 103 16.55 -25.17 -9.66
N THR A 104 16.64 -24.23 -10.60
CA THR A 104 17.88 -23.56 -10.96
C THR A 104 17.87 -22.07 -10.61
N PRO A 105 19.05 -21.44 -10.44
CA PRO A 105 19.16 -19.98 -10.32
C PRO A 105 18.57 -19.22 -11.52
N ASP A 106 18.66 -19.78 -12.73
CA ASP A 106 18.10 -19.16 -13.93
C ASP A 106 16.56 -19.21 -13.95
N ASP A 107 15.96 -20.31 -13.46
CA ASP A 107 14.51 -20.37 -13.21
C ASP A 107 14.08 -19.30 -12.20
N ASN A 108 14.86 -19.13 -11.14
CA ASN A 108 14.60 -18.13 -10.11
C ASN A 108 14.65 -16.71 -10.69
N ARG A 109 15.61 -16.41 -11.59
CA ARG A 109 15.70 -15.11 -12.26
C ARG A 109 14.48 -14.82 -13.13
N ARG A 110 14.09 -15.78 -13.98
CA ARG A 110 12.86 -15.70 -14.78
C ARG A 110 11.61 -15.52 -13.91
N PHE A 111 11.56 -16.21 -12.78
CA PHE A 111 10.46 -16.06 -11.82
C PHE A 111 10.44 -14.67 -11.19
N CYS A 112 11.59 -14.11 -10.80
CA CYS A 112 11.70 -12.75 -10.29
C CYS A 112 11.24 -11.69 -11.30
N GLU A 113 11.57 -11.87 -12.58
CA GLU A 113 11.08 -11.00 -13.67
C GLU A 113 9.55 -11.04 -13.77
N LEU A 114 8.96 -12.26 -13.73
CA LEU A 114 7.52 -12.44 -13.73
C LEU A 114 6.85 -11.77 -12.52
N LEU A 115 7.40 -11.95 -11.31
CA LEU A 115 6.90 -11.34 -10.09
C LEU A 115 6.87 -9.81 -10.22
N GLN A 116 7.97 -9.21 -10.69
CA GLN A 116 8.06 -7.77 -10.88
C GLN A 116 7.09 -7.26 -11.95
N ALA A 117 6.96 -7.99 -13.07
CA ALA A 117 6.01 -7.64 -14.13
C ALA A 117 4.57 -7.62 -13.61
N LYS A 118 4.13 -8.69 -12.93
CA LYS A 118 2.77 -8.77 -12.37
C LYS A 118 2.51 -7.75 -11.27
N MET A 119 3.51 -7.41 -10.46
CA MET A 119 3.39 -6.32 -9.51
C MET A 119 3.19 -4.95 -10.17
N ARG A 120 3.94 -4.65 -11.24
CA ARG A 120 3.80 -3.39 -12.00
C ARG A 120 2.42 -3.27 -12.66
N GLU A 121 1.93 -4.34 -13.27
CA GLU A 121 0.59 -4.39 -13.87
C GLU A 121 -0.53 -4.08 -12.84
N HIS A 122 -0.34 -4.48 -11.58
CA HIS A 122 -1.33 -4.26 -10.51
C HIS A 122 -1.18 -2.93 -9.76
N LEU A 123 -0.35 -1.99 -10.22
CA LEU A 123 -0.23 -0.65 -9.62
C LEU A 123 -1.54 0.16 -9.73
N ILE A 124 -2.34 -0.10 -10.76
CA ILE A 124 -3.66 0.54 -10.96
C ILE A 124 -4.78 -0.01 -10.07
N ALA A 125 -4.49 -1.01 -9.23
CA ALA A 125 -5.55 -1.75 -8.55
C ALA A 125 -6.39 -0.93 -7.58
N ILE A 126 -5.76 -0.08 -6.78
CA ILE A 126 -6.46 0.75 -5.77
C ILE A 126 -7.45 1.72 -6.44
N PRO A 127 -7.04 2.56 -7.42
CA PRO A 127 -7.98 3.46 -8.09
C PRO A 127 -9.10 2.73 -8.83
N GLN A 128 -8.81 1.61 -9.49
CA GLN A 128 -9.83 0.82 -10.20
C GLN A 128 -10.86 0.23 -9.23
N LEU A 129 -10.42 -0.39 -8.13
CA LEU A 129 -11.33 -0.94 -7.13
C LEU A 129 -12.18 0.16 -6.47
N ALA A 130 -11.56 1.30 -6.13
CA ALA A 130 -12.29 2.43 -5.55
C ALA A 130 -13.34 2.99 -6.53
N LEU A 131 -12.99 3.16 -7.82
CA LEU A 131 -13.93 3.58 -8.86
C LEU A 131 -15.08 2.61 -9.02
N GLY A 132 -14.79 1.31 -9.10
CA GLY A 132 -15.80 0.28 -9.29
C GLY A 132 -16.80 0.26 -8.15
N ILE A 133 -16.32 0.21 -6.91
CA ILE A 133 -17.18 0.25 -5.71
C ILE A 133 -17.95 1.56 -5.60
N SER A 134 -17.32 2.68 -5.94
CA SER A 134 -17.96 4.01 -5.95
C SER A 134 -19.13 4.07 -6.92
N GLN A 135 -18.98 3.55 -8.12
CA GLN A 135 -20.00 3.59 -9.17
C GLN A 135 -21.15 2.61 -8.90
N THR A 136 -20.93 1.61 -8.05
CA THR A 136 -21.92 0.57 -7.73
C THR A 136 -22.38 0.65 -6.28
N ALA A 137 -22.17 1.79 -5.60
CA ALA A 137 -22.40 1.95 -4.16
C ALA A 137 -23.89 1.85 -3.75
N ASP A 138 -24.81 1.95 -4.70
CA ASP A 138 -26.25 1.74 -4.47
C ASP A 138 -26.68 0.27 -4.62
N HIS A 139 -25.78 -0.57 -5.15
CA HIS A 139 -26.03 -1.98 -5.42
C HIS A 139 -25.21 -2.93 -4.54
N LEU A 140 -24.40 -2.38 -3.63
CA LEU A 140 -23.61 -3.14 -2.68
C LEU A 140 -23.74 -2.49 -1.30
N PRO A 141 -24.23 -3.21 -0.27
CA PRO A 141 -24.32 -2.66 1.08
C PRO A 141 -22.97 -2.13 1.58
N PRO A 142 -22.89 -0.98 2.27
CA PRO A 142 -21.62 -0.37 2.67
C PRO A 142 -20.70 -1.31 3.45
N GLY A 143 -21.26 -2.11 4.38
CA GLY A 143 -20.48 -3.09 5.14
C GLY A 143 -19.88 -4.20 4.28
N GLU A 144 -20.58 -4.63 3.23
CA GLU A 144 -20.07 -5.64 2.30
C GLU A 144 -18.99 -5.07 1.38
N ALA A 145 -19.21 -3.85 0.87
CA ALA A 145 -18.23 -3.11 0.10
C ALA A 145 -16.92 -2.90 0.88
N ASP A 146 -17.03 -2.47 2.14
CA ASP A 146 -15.88 -2.23 3.00
C ASP A 146 -15.15 -3.54 3.34
N ARG A 147 -15.89 -4.63 3.60
CA ARG A 147 -15.29 -5.96 3.78
C ARG A 147 -14.54 -6.41 2.53
N PHE A 148 -15.16 -6.33 1.36
CA PHE A 148 -14.54 -6.70 0.08
C PHE A 148 -13.27 -5.89 -0.19
N MET A 149 -13.31 -4.57 -0.01
CA MET A 149 -12.16 -3.69 -0.19
C MET A 149 -11.03 -4.03 0.77
N ASN A 150 -11.32 -4.13 2.08
CA ASN A 150 -10.32 -4.46 3.09
C ASN A 150 -9.64 -5.81 2.82
N GLU A 151 -10.41 -6.82 2.45
CA GLU A 151 -9.90 -8.13 2.11
C GLU A 151 -9.04 -8.12 0.84
N THR A 152 -9.49 -7.42 -0.20
CA THR A 152 -8.78 -7.32 -1.47
C THR A 152 -7.46 -6.57 -1.32
N LEU A 153 -7.48 -5.43 -0.63
CA LEU A 153 -6.30 -4.62 -0.34
C LEU A 153 -5.30 -5.36 0.57
N ARG A 154 -5.78 -6.03 1.62
CA ARG A 154 -4.92 -6.84 2.50
C ARG A 154 -4.25 -7.99 1.75
N SER A 155 -5.00 -8.70 0.89
CA SER A 155 -4.44 -9.75 0.04
C SER A 155 -3.42 -9.18 -0.95
N ARG A 156 -3.66 -7.99 -1.52
CA ARG A 156 -2.69 -7.30 -2.40
C ARG A 156 -1.40 -6.95 -1.67
N ILE A 157 -1.48 -6.34 -0.48
CA ILE A 157 -0.32 -6.02 0.36
C ILE A 157 0.45 -7.30 0.68
N GLY A 158 -0.25 -8.36 1.10
CA GLY A 158 0.37 -9.64 1.43
C GLY A 158 1.09 -10.30 0.25
N ARG A 159 0.48 -10.28 -0.96
CA ARG A 159 1.14 -10.80 -2.19
C ARG A 159 2.38 -9.99 -2.53
N ARG A 160 2.28 -8.65 -2.46
CA ARG A 160 3.41 -7.74 -2.71
C ARG A 160 4.58 -8.00 -1.75
N VAL A 161 4.30 -8.12 -0.44
CA VAL A 161 5.32 -8.44 0.58
C VAL A 161 6.07 -9.73 0.26
N LEU A 162 5.36 -10.80 -0.15
CA LEU A 162 6.01 -12.07 -0.51
C LEU A 162 6.91 -11.92 -1.74
N SER A 163 6.38 -11.29 -2.79
CA SER A 163 7.11 -11.07 -4.04
C SER A 163 8.34 -10.19 -3.82
N GLU A 164 8.19 -9.04 -3.14
CA GLU A 164 9.29 -8.12 -2.88
C GLU A 164 10.34 -8.72 -1.96
N GLN A 165 9.95 -9.47 -0.93
CA GLN A 165 10.92 -10.17 -0.08
C GLN A 165 11.76 -11.14 -0.90
N HIS A 166 11.13 -11.96 -1.74
CA HIS A 166 11.84 -12.95 -2.54
C HIS A 166 12.78 -12.29 -3.56
N VAL A 167 12.31 -11.24 -4.25
CA VAL A 167 13.14 -10.45 -5.18
C VAL A 167 14.32 -9.79 -4.45
N ALA A 168 14.10 -9.22 -3.26
CA ALA A 168 15.15 -8.59 -2.48
C ALA A 168 16.20 -9.60 -2.01
N LEU A 169 15.79 -10.77 -1.52
CA LEU A 169 16.71 -11.85 -1.14
C LEU A 169 17.53 -12.34 -2.34
N THR A 170 16.91 -12.47 -3.52
CA THR A 170 17.63 -12.85 -4.75
C THR A 170 18.74 -11.86 -5.08
N ARG A 171 18.41 -10.56 -5.09
CA ARG A 171 19.39 -9.48 -5.36
C ARG A 171 20.52 -9.45 -4.34
N MET A 172 20.23 -9.69 -3.06
CA MET A 172 21.25 -9.78 -2.01
C MET A 172 22.24 -10.91 -2.29
N LEU A 173 21.74 -12.11 -2.63
CA LEU A 173 22.60 -13.26 -2.92
C LEU A 173 23.43 -13.07 -4.19
N GLU A 174 22.85 -12.50 -5.25
CA GLU A 174 23.56 -12.20 -6.48
C GLU A 174 24.65 -11.12 -6.26
N ALA A 175 24.37 -10.10 -5.44
CA ALA A 175 25.36 -9.09 -5.08
C ALA A 175 26.53 -9.68 -4.26
N ASP A 176 26.24 -10.56 -3.31
CA ASP A 176 27.27 -11.27 -2.52
C ASP A 176 28.15 -12.15 -3.41
N ALA A 177 27.56 -12.87 -4.37
CA ALA A 177 28.29 -13.68 -5.33
C ALA A 177 29.16 -12.84 -6.27
N ALA A 178 28.65 -11.71 -6.75
CA ALA A 178 29.40 -10.78 -7.60
C ALA A 178 30.58 -10.14 -6.86
N ALA A 179 30.41 -9.73 -5.60
CA ALA A 179 31.49 -9.21 -4.78
C ALA A 179 32.58 -10.24 -4.53
N ALA A 180 32.20 -11.50 -4.25
CA ALA A 180 33.14 -12.60 -4.09
C ALA A 180 33.95 -12.88 -5.38
N ALA A 181 33.29 -12.84 -6.55
CA ALA A 181 33.95 -13.02 -7.85
C ALA A 181 34.90 -11.86 -8.20
N ALA A 182 34.58 -10.64 -7.79
CA ALA A 182 35.40 -9.45 -8.04
C ALA A 182 36.62 -9.33 -7.09
N GLY A 183 36.84 -10.29 -6.18
CA GLY A 183 37.93 -10.26 -5.20
C GLY A 183 37.86 -9.06 -4.25
N THR A 184 36.77 -8.31 -4.27
CA THR A 184 36.51 -7.25 -3.30
C THR A 184 36.03 -7.92 -2.03
N PRO A 185 36.53 -7.55 -0.84
CA PRO A 185 35.99 -8.07 0.39
C PRO A 185 34.50 -7.76 0.40
N SER A 186 33.70 -8.82 0.34
CA SER A 186 32.26 -8.75 0.43
C SER A 186 31.91 -7.81 1.58
N THR A 187 31.28 -6.68 1.25
CA THR A 187 30.76 -5.71 2.22
C THR A 187 29.76 -6.35 3.19
N SER A 188 29.31 -7.58 2.90
CA SER A 188 28.43 -8.40 3.72
C SER A 188 29.13 -9.42 4.64
N ALA A 189 30.39 -9.80 4.41
CA ALA A 189 31.12 -10.72 5.30
C ALA A 189 32.26 -10.05 6.08
N GLY A 190 32.94 -9.04 5.51
CA GLY A 190 34.03 -8.32 6.17
C GLY A 190 33.60 -7.19 7.12
N LEU A 191 32.39 -6.63 6.95
CA LEU A 191 31.83 -5.57 7.81
C LEU A 191 30.81 -6.07 8.85
N ARG A 192 30.69 -7.37 9.06
CA ARG A 192 29.90 -7.92 10.17
C ARG A 192 30.42 -7.51 11.56
N GLY A 193 31.60 -6.89 11.62
CA GLY A 193 32.22 -6.34 12.83
C GLY A 193 32.09 -4.83 13.07
N ALA A 194 31.48 -4.02 12.18
CA ALA A 194 31.34 -2.57 12.44
C ALA A 194 30.08 -1.89 11.86
N THR A 195 29.49 -2.36 10.76
CA THR A 195 28.20 -1.88 10.22
C THR A 195 27.47 -3.02 9.50
N SER A 196 27.00 -4.01 10.26
CA SER A 196 26.05 -5.01 9.74
C SER A 196 24.84 -4.27 9.18
N SER A 197 24.55 -4.39 7.88
CA SER A 197 23.27 -3.92 7.36
C SER A 197 22.17 -4.65 8.13
N SER A 198 21.35 -3.90 8.86
CA SER A 198 20.24 -4.43 9.68
C SER A 198 19.11 -5.02 8.79
N ARG A 199 19.27 -5.00 7.47
CA ARG A 199 18.22 -5.25 6.51
C ARG A 199 18.31 -6.67 5.93
N ILE A 200 17.21 -7.40 6.04
CA ILE A 200 17.01 -8.75 5.52
C ILE A 200 15.88 -8.69 4.49
N GLY A 201 16.24 -8.57 3.22
CA GLY A 201 15.29 -8.33 2.13
C GLY A 201 14.61 -6.97 2.29
N ILE A 202 13.28 -6.98 2.43
CA ILE A 202 12.48 -5.78 2.71
C ILE A 202 12.29 -5.48 4.20
N VAL A 203 12.72 -6.39 5.09
CA VAL A 203 12.59 -6.21 6.54
C VAL A 203 13.86 -5.59 7.09
N ASP A 204 13.73 -4.56 7.92
CA ASP A 204 14.82 -4.02 8.73
C ASP A 204 14.67 -4.50 10.17
N THR A 205 15.74 -5.07 10.72
CA THR A 205 15.77 -5.59 12.09
C THR A 205 15.94 -4.52 13.17
N ARG A 206 16.15 -3.26 12.78
CA ARG A 206 16.43 -2.13 13.66
C ARG A 206 15.89 -0.83 13.07
N VAL A 207 14.58 -0.78 12.79
CA VAL A 207 13.91 0.47 12.43
C VAL A 207 13.91 1.39 13.63
N VAL A 208 14.51 2.58 13.49
CA VAL A 208 14.48 3.63 14.52
C VAL A 208 13.22 4.47 14.33
N ALA A 209 12.38 4.55 15.36
CA ALA A 209 11.08 5.22 15.28
C ALA A 209 11.21 6.72 14.96
N GLY A 210 12.13 7.43 15.63
CA GLY A 210 12.37 8.86 15.41
C GLY A 210 12.87 9.16 14.00
N ASP A 211 13.81 8.36 13.49
CA ASP A 211 14.36 8.55 12.13
C ASP A 211 13.30 8.29 11.06
N THR A 212 12.40 7.34 11.32
CA THR A 212 11.25 7.09 10.43
C THR A 212 10.37 8.33 10.31
N VAL A 213 10.08 9.02 11.41
CA VAL A 213 9.26 10.25 11.39
C VAL A 213 9.99 11.41 10.72
N ARG A 214 11.31 11.56 10.97
CA ARG A 214 12.14 12.60 10.32
C ARG A 214 12.18 12.42 8.81
N TYR A 215 12.45 11.20 8.34
CA TYR A 215 12.41 10.87 6.92
C TYR A 215 11.06 11.24 6.29
N VAL A 216 9.96 10.88 6.94
CA VAL A 216 8.61 11.23 6.45
C VAL A 216 8.38 12.75 6.43
N ALA A 217 8.90 13.48 7.42
CA ALA A 217 8.81 14.95 7.46
C ALA A 217 9.54 15.58 6.27
N ASP A 218 10.77 15.16 5.97
CA ASP A 218 11.58 15.66 4.86
C ASP A 218 10.89 15.43 3.49
N VAL A 219 10.29 14.24 3.32
CA VAL A 219 9.56 13.93 2.09
C VAL A 219 8.27 14.74 1.97
N LEU A 220 7.56 14.98 3.08
CA LEU A 220 6.37 15.82 3.08
C LEU A 220 6.71 17.27 2.76
N GLU A 221 7.80 17.81 3.29
CA GLU A 221 8.27 19.16 2.97
C GLU A 221 8.52 19.30 1.47
N SER A 222 9.23 18.32 0.88
CA SER A 222 9.48 18.26 -0.57
C SER A 222 8.19 18.14 -1.39
N HIS A 223 7.23 17.32 -0.94
CA HIS A 223 5.94 17.17 -1.61
C HIS A 223 5.16 18.48 -1.62
N PHE A 224 4.97 19.11 -0.46
CA PHE A 224 4.21 20.36 -0.35
C PHE A 224 4.89 21.52 -1.08
N ALA A 225 6.22 21.59 -1.09
CA ALA A 225 6.97 22.59 -1.86
C ALA A 225 6.68 22.53 -3.38
N ARG A 226 6.33 21.36 -3.91
CA ARG A 226 5.97 21.17 -5.33
C ARG A 226 4.50 21.49 -5.63
N ILE A 227 3.59 21.21 -4.71
CA ILE A 227 2.14 21.33 -4.95
C ILE A 227 1.53 22.65 -4.48
N LEU A 228 2.20 23.40 -3.60
CA LEU A 228 1.70 24.67 -3.10
C LEU A 228 1.96 25.78 -4.14
N PRO A 229 0.92 26.48 -4.62
CA PRO A 229 1.09 27.56 -5.59
C PRO A 229 1.85 28.75 -5.01
N ASP A 230 1.64 29.01 -3.72
CA ASP A 230 2.24 30.12 -3.00
C ASP A 230 3.37 29.60 -2.09
N ARG A 231 4.61 29.90 -2.47
CA ARG A 231 5.81 29.53 -1.72
C ARG A 231 5.95 30.28 -0.39
N SER A 232 5.12 31.30 -0.14
CA SER A 232 5.10 32.02 1.14
C SER A 232 4.36 31.25 2.24
N VAL A 233 3.55 30.24 1.88
CA VAL A 233 2.87 29.38 2.85
C VAL A 233 3.90 28.52 3.57
N ARG A 234 4.14 28.82 4.84
CA ARG A 234 4.97 27.98 5.71
C ARG A 234 4.17 26.78 6.18
N LEU A 235 4.80 25.61 6.17
CA LEU A 235 4.21 24.38 6.71
C LEU A 235 4.26 24.39 8.25
N PRO A 236 3.31 23.71 8.92
CA PRO A 236 3.42 23.49 10.36
C PRO A 236 4.64 22.61 10.65
N GLU A 237 5.38 22.99 11.70
CA GLU A 237 6.54 22.22 12.18
C GLU A 237 6.11 20.82 12.64
N ILE A 238 6.87 19.78 12.27
CA ILE A 238 6.64 18.41 12.75
C ILE A 238 7.54 18.15 13.96
N ARG A 239 6.93 18.05 15.14
CA ARG A 239 7.65 17.85 16.41
C ARG A 239 7.57 16.40 16.88
N VAL A 240 8.73 15.77 17.00
CA VAL A 240 8.85 14.41 17.58
C VAL A 240 9.00 14.52 19.10
N THR A 241 8.15 13.80 19.84
CA THR A 241 8.13 13.79 21.31
C THR A 241 8.05 12.35 21.86
N GLY A 242 8.33 12.16 23.14
CA GLY A 242 8.30 10.83 23.77
C GLY A 242 9.64 10.11 23.67
N ARG A 243 9.64 8.87 23.15
CA ARG A 243 10.82 7.99 23.06
C ARG A 243 11.26 7.74 21.60
N PRO A 244 11.91 8.71 20.92
CA PRO A 244 12.31 8.59 19.51
C PRO A 244 13.36 7.50 19.23
N GLU A 245 14.12 7.09 20.24
CA GLU A 245 15.20 6.11 20.18
C GLU A 245 14.71 4.66 20.11
N ILE A 246 13.40 4.41 20.24
CA ILE A 246 12.81 3.07 20.15
C ILE A 246 13.18 2.43 18.82
N THR A 247 13.65 1.19 18.89
CA THR A 247 13.93 0.36 17.72
C THR A 247 13.03 -0.87 17.67
N PHE A 248 12.64 -1.29 16.47
CA PHE A 248 11.79 -2.47 16.27
C PHE A 248 12.04 -3.11 14.90
N VAL A 249 11.67 -4.39 14.77
CA VAL A 249 11.76 -5.13 13.51
C VAL A 249 10.53 -4.84 12.68
N TYR A 250 10.68 -4.29 11.47
CA TYR A 250 9.54 -3.98 10.60
C TYR A 250 9.94 -3.83 9.13
N ILE A 251 8.95 -3.65 8.26
CA ILE A 251 9.15 -3.26 6.86
C ILE A 251 9.12 -1.72 6.80
N PRO A 252 10.26 -1.03 6.61
CA PRO A 252 10.34 0.43 6.73
C PRO A 252 9.34 1.15 5.83
N GLU A 253 9.25 0.73 4.57
CA GLU A 253 8.40 1.35 3.55
C GLU A 253 6.91 1.39 3.97
N GLN A 254 6.44 0.37 4.68
CA GLN A 254 5.04 0.30 5.13
C GLN A 254 4.74 1.27 6.28
N ILE A 255 5.62 1.34 7.29
CA ILE A 255 5.42 2.26 8.42
C ILE A 255 5.60 3.72 7.97
N GLN A 256 6.56 3.95 7.07
CA GLN A 256 6.76 5.24 6.43
C GLN A 256 5.50 5.68 5.69
N TYR A 257 4.92 4.83 4.83
CA TYR A 257 3.70 5.14 4.09
C TYR A 257 2.52 5.49 5.02
N ILE A 258 2.31 4.72 6.09
CA ILE A 258 1.25 4.99 7.08
C ILE A 258 1.45 6.37 7.73
N LEU A 259 2.68 6.65 8.21
CA LEU A 259 2.99 7.93 8.85
C LEU A 259 2.88 9.10 7.87
N TYR A 260 3.32 8.91 6.63
CA TYR A 260 3.21 9.90 5.56
C TYR A 260 1.76 10.31 5.31
N GLU A 261 0.85 9.34 5.14
CA GLU A 261 -0.56 9.63 4.89
C GLU A 261 -1.22 10.34 6.10
N LEU A 262 -0.92 9.91 7.32
CA LEU A 262 -1.46 10.53 8.53
C LEU A 262 -0.95 11.97 8.71
N ILE A 263 0.36 12.19 8.62
CA ILE A 263 0.96 13.52 8.80
C ILE A 263 0.56 14.45 7.65
N LYS A 264 0.47 13.96 6.41
CA LYS A 264 -0.07 14.73 5.27
C LYS A 264 -1.47 15.24 5.54
N ASN A 265 -2.36 14.39 6.06
CA ASN A 265 -3.73 14.78 6.40
C ASN A 265 -3.75 15.83 7.51
N SER A 266 -2.92 15.67 8.55
CA SER A 266 -2.75 16.65 9.63
C SER A 266 -2.23 18.01 9.14
N ILE A 267 -1.27 18.03 8.19
CA ILE A 267 -0.78 19.25 7.55
C ILE A 267 -1.92 19.94 6.81
N GLN A 268 -2.64 19.21 5.96
CA GLN A 268 -3.75 19.78 5.18
C GLN A 268 -4.85 20.34 6.06
N ALA A 269 -5.25 19.63 7.12
CA ALA A 269 -6.27 20.08 8.06
C ALA A 269 -5.81 21.35 8.80
N THR A 270 -4.56 21.39 9.27
CA THR A 270 -3.99 22.57 9.95
C THR A 270 -3.93 23.77 9.01
N LEU A 271 -3.48 23.58 7.77
CA LEU A 271 -3.44 24.65 6.78
C LEU A 271 -4.84 25.22 6.47
N ARG A 272 -5.86 24.35 6.33
CA ARG A 272 -7.25 24.78 6.10
C ARG A 272 -7.81 25.56 7.28
N GLN A 273 -7.59 25.08 8.50
CA GLN A 273 -8.15 25.68 9.71
C GLN A 273 -7.55 27.05 10.01
N HIS A 274 -6.25 27.25 9.72
CA HIS A 274 -5.51 28.46 10.07
C HIS A 274 -5.21 29.36 8.85
N ALA A 275 -5.78 29.07 7.68
CA ALA A 275 -5.70 29.96 6.52
C ALA A 275 -6.36 31.32 6.85
N ALA A 276 -5.60 32.41 6.68
CA ALA A 276 -6.10 33.76 6.89
C ALA A 276 -7.27 34.08 5.94
N HIS A 277 -8.22 34.88 6.43
CA HIS A 277 -9.48 35.25 5.76
C HIS A 277 -9.35 35.47 4.24
N GLY A 278 -10.20 34.78 3.47
CA GLY A 278 -10.57 35.16 2.11
C GLY A 278 -9.90 34.40 0.95
N LYS A 279 -8.92 33.51 1.21
CA LYS A 279 -8.43 32.59 0.17
C LYS A 279 -8.64 31.15 0.63
N PRO A 280 -9.60 30.41 0.04
CA PRO A 280 -9.72 28.99 0.37
C PRO A 280 -8.40 28.31 0.05
N TYR A 281 -7.79 27.67 1.05
CA TYR A 281 -6.73 26.69 0.82
C TYR A 281 -7.36 25.56 0.02
N THR A 282 -7.31 25.71 -1.30
CA THR A 282 -7.62 24.63 -2.20
C THR A 282 -6.30 23.92 -2.45
N THR A 283 -6.17 22.73 -1.86
CA THR A 283 -5.24 21.77 -2.45
C THR A 283 -5.64 21.59 -3.91
N GLY A 284 -4.73 21.17 -4.78
CA GLY A 284 -5.16 20.72 -6.11
C GLY A 284 -6.31 19.71 -6.02
N TYR A 285 -6.43 18.94 -4.93
CA TYR A 285 -7.58 18.06 -4.67
C TYR A 285 -8.92 18.82 -4.51
N ASP A 286 -8.95 19.97 -3.83
CA ASP A 286 -10.15 20.78 -3.60
C ASP A 286 -10.58 21.59 -4.83
N ALA A 287 -9.64 22.14 -5.62
CA ALA A 287 -9.94 22.83 -6.87
C ALA A 287 -10.45 21.87 -7.98
N ARG A 288 -10.10 20.57 -7.87
CA ARG A 288 -10.41 19.53 -8.87
C ARG A 288 -11.71 18.76 -8.62
N CYS A 289 -12.39 19.02 -7.48
CA CYS A 289 -13.63 18.35 -7.08
C CYS A 289 -14.89 19.21 -7.25
N GLY A 290 -14.80 20.40 -7.87
CA GLY A 290 -15.96 21.20 -8.28
C GLY A 290 -17.06 21.30 -7.22
N ALA A 291 -16.72 21.69 -5.99
CA ALA A 291 -17.72 21.87 -4.94
C ALA A 291 -18.77 22.91 -5.42
N PRO A 292 -20.06 22.55 -5.52
CA PRO A 292 -21.10 23.53 -5.79
C PRO A 292 -21.10 24.54 -4.64
N ALA A 293 -21.17 25.81 -4.96
CA ALA A 293 -21.24 26.91 -4.00
C ALA A 293 -22.58 26.95 -3.21
N THR A 294 -23.36 25.88 -3.18
CA THR A 294 -24.73 25.90 -2.67
C THR A 294 -25.05 24.68 -1.80
N GLY A 295 -25.31 24.92 -0.51
CA GLY A 295 -26.44 24.27 0.15
C GLY A 295 -26.21 23.60 1.51
N ALA A 296 -25.09 22.91 1.76
CA ALA A 296 -24.93 22.13 3.00
C ALA A 296 -23.57 22.30 3.71
N GLY A 297 -22.68 23.12 3.15
CA GLY A 297 -21.44 23.56 3.77
C GLY A 297 -21.44 25.08 3.85
N ALA A 298 -22.21 25.64 4.79
CA ALA A 298 -22.02 27.05 5.12
C ALA A 298 -20.56 27.20 5.62
N PRO A 299 -19.76 28.16 5.10
CA PRO A 299 -18.48 28.46 5.71
C PRO A 299 -18.77 28.85 7.15
N LEU A 300 -18.24 28.06 8.10
CA LEU A 300 -18.33 28.38 9.52
C LEU A 300 -17.75 29.79 9.67
N ARG A 301 -18.62 30.76 9.91
CA ARG A 301 -18.25 32.17 10.02
C ARG A 301 -17.58 32.34 11.37
N VAL A 302 -16.30 31.99 11.44
CA VAL A 302 -15.47 32.21 12.63
C VAL A 302 -15.22 33.71 12.72
N THR A 303 -15.97 34.38 13.59
CA THR A 303 -15.64 35.72 14.05
C THR A 303 -14.39 35.62 14.92
N ALA A 304 -13.24 36.08 14.42
CA ALA A 304 -12.07 36.34 15.26
C ALA A 304 -11.28 37.55 14.73
N THR A 305 -10.98 38.42 15.67
CA THR A 305 -10.26 39.71 15.62
C THR A 305 -8.88 39.63 14.93
N PRO A 306 -8.36 40.73 14.34
CA PRO A 306 -7.13 40.70 13.56
C PRO A 306 -5.93 40.65 14.51
N ALA A 307 -5.24 39.52 14.55
CA ALA A 307 -3.95 39.39 15.23
C ALA A 307 -2.89 38.88 14.24
N ARG A 308 -1.69 39.46 14.34
CA ARG A 308 -0.39 39.14 13.69
C ARG A 308 -0.28 37.72 13.10
N PRO A 309 0.44 37.49 11.98
CA PRO A 309 0.62 36.15 11.41
C PRO A 309 1.27 35.22 12.44
N LYS A 310 0.42 34.47 13.15
CA LYS A 310 0.83 33.53 14.18
C LYS A 310 1.38 32.33 13.44
N ALA A 311 2.61 31.91 13.78
CA ALA A 311 3.17 30.67 13.25
C ALA A 311 2.14 29.53 13.41
N LEU A 312 1.99 28.71 12.39
CA LEU A 312 1.03 27.61 12.42
C LEU A 312 1.32 26.67 13.60
N PRO A 313 0.30 26.14 14.26
CA PRO A 313 0.52 25.20 15.35
C PRO A 313 1.25 23.95 14.83
N PRO A 314 2.24 23.44 15.59
CA PRO A 314 3.02 22.28 15.17
C PRO A 314 2.18 21.00 15.17
N ILE A 315 2.54 20.07 14.31
CA ILE A 315 2.03 18.69 14.34
C ILE A 315 2.91 17.90 15.29
N GLN A 316 2.31 17.34 16.34
CA GLN A 316 3.02 16.57 17.34
C GLN A 316 2.94 15.09 17.03
N VAL A 317 4.10 14.45 16.84
CA VAL A 317 4.24 13.00 16.72
C VAL A 317 4.83 12.47 18.02
N THR A 318 4.01 11.88 18.89
CA THR A 318 4.45 11.25 20.13
C THR A 318 4.75 9.77 19.89
N ILE A 319 5.98 9.36 20.18
CA ILE A 319 6.44 7.98 20.08
C ILE A 319 6.42 7.36 21.48
N GLY A 320 5.75 6.23 21.62
CA GLY A 320 5.68 5.46 22.85
C GLY A 320 5.95 3.98 22.61
N THR A 321 6.24 3.26 23.70
CA THR A 321 6.32 1.80 23.69
C THR A 321 5.55 1.26 24.89
N GLY A 322 4.86 0.14 24.69
CA GLY A 322 4.35 -0.74 25.74
C GLY A 322 5.04 -2.10 25.64
N GLU A 323 4.66 -3.06 26.47
CA GLU A 323 5.30 -4.39 26.53
C GLU A 323 5.34 -5.13 25.19
N SER A 324 4.33 -4.93 24.34
CA SER A 324 4.18 -5.62 23.05
C SER A 324 3.85 -4.68 21.89
N LYS A 325 3.95 -3.36 22.07
CA LYS A 325 3.46 -2.37 21.10
C LYS A 325 4.42 -1.19 20.97
N VAL A 326 4.65 -0.77 19.73
CA VAL A 326 5.19 0.55 19.42
C VAL A 326 4.03 1.44 19.01
N LEU A 327 3.94 2.63 19.61
CA LEU A 327 2.85 3.58 19.39
C LEU A 327 3.40 4.83 18.70
N PHE A 328 2.73 5.25 17.62
CA PHE A 328 2.88 6.56 17.02
C PHE A 328 1.55 7.31 17.16
N ARG A 329 1.56 8.44 17.88
CA ARG A 329 0.39 9.31 18.00
C ARG A 329 0.65 10.61 17.24
N VAL A 330 -0.08 10.83 16.15
CA VAL A 330 -0.06 12.09 15.39
C VAL A 330 -1.19 12.98 15.92
N SER A 331 -0.85 14.18 16.37
CA SER A 331 -1.79 15.17 16.91
C SER A 331 -1.64 16.49 16.18
N ASP A 332 -2.75 17.09 15.78
CA ASP A 332 -2.79 18.37 15.08
C ASP A 332 -3.85 19.31 15.68
N GLN A 333 -3.84 20.57 15.21
CA GLN A 333 -4.85 21.57 15.55
C GLN A 333 -5.65 21.96 14.29
N GLY A 334 -6.05 20.97 13.49
CA GLY A 334 -6.77 21.12 12.23
C GLY A 334 -8.28 21.24 12.34
N GLY A 335 -8.83 21.48 13.54
CA GLY A 335 -10.27 21.69 13.76
C GLY A 335 -11.09 20.42 14.06
N GLY A 336 -10.49 19.23 13.96
CA GLY A 336 -11.12 17.95 14.32
C GLY A 336 -12.10 17.41 13.27
N ILE A 337 -12.70 16.25 13.58
CA ILE A 337 -13.66 15.55 12.70
C ILE A 337 -15.05 15.58 13.35
N PRO A 338 -16.11 16.05 12.66
CA PRO A 338 -17.47 16.02 13.18
C PRO A 338 -17.91 14.58 13.51
N ARG A 339 -18.63 14.39 14.62
CA ARG A 339 -19.02 13.05 15.11
C ARG A 339 -19.79 12.22 14.07
N GLY A 340 -20.67 12.85 13.30
CA GLY A 340 -21.43 12.17 12.24
C GLY A 340 -20.58 11.68 11.06
N LEU A 341 -19.33 12.14 10.92
CA LEU A 341 -18.41 11.68 9.88
C LEU A 341 -17.49 10.54 10.35
N ASN A 342 -17.39 10.29 11.67
CA ASN A 342 -16.46 9.31 12.22
C ASN A 342 -16.74 7.87 11.75
N GLU A 343 -18.01 7.49 11.67
CA GLU A 343 -18.42 6.16 11.19
C GLU A 343 -18.06 5.93 9.72
N HIS A 344 -17.84 7.01 9.00
CA HIS A 344 -17.63 7.00 7.57
C HIS A 344 -16.19 7.25 7.14
N LEU A 345 -15.32 7.69 8.05
CA LEU A 345 -13.91 7.97 7.76
C LEU A 345 -13.18 6.76 7.17
N TRP A 346 -13.62 5.57 7.57
CA TRP A 346 -13.04 4.28 7.17
C TRP A 346 -13.82 3.56 6.08
N SER A 347 -14.92 4.15 5.61
CA SER A 347 -15.79 3.53 4.62
C SER A 347 -15.39 3.92 3.21
N PHE A 348 -15.02 2.92 2.41
CA PHE A 348 -14.75 3.08 0.99
C PHE A 348 -16.03 3.44 0.23
N ALA A 349 -17.18 2.89 0.66
CA ALA A 349 -18.48 3.11 0.03
C ALA A 349 -19.10 4.48 0.37
N TYR A 350 -18.81 5.04 1.55
CA TYR A 350 -19.37 6.34 1.92
C TYR A 350 -18.59 7.51 1.31
N ILE A 351 -17.26 7.43 1.27
CA ILE A 351 -16.41 8.48 0.66
C ILE A 351 -16.78 8.68 -0.81
N SER A 352 -17.18 7.62 -1.50
CA SER A 352 -17.70 7.68 -2.87
C SER A 352 -19.06 8.37 -3.02
N LYS A 353 -19.93 8.30 -2.02
CA LYS A 353 -21.27 8.94 -2.08
C LYS A 353 -21.20 10.43 -1.78
N LEU A 354 -20.22 10.87 -1.00
CA LEU A 354 -20.11 12.27 -0.59
C LEU A 354 -19.63 13.21 -1.71
N LYS A 355 -18.93 12.72 -2.74
CA LYS A 355 -18.28 13.58 -3.73
C LYS A 355 -18.11 12.83 -5.05
N GLY A 356 -18.41 13.50 -6.17
CA GLY A 356 -18.04 13.10 -7.53
C GLY A 356 -16.52 13.08 -7.71
N HIS A 357 -15.84 12.19 -6.99
CA HIS A 357 -14.41 12.07 -6.97
C HIS A 357 -13.92 11.51 -8.31
N HIS A 358 -13.07 12.27 -8.98
CA HIS A 358 -12.24 11.77 -10.06
C HIS A 358 -11.14 10.88 -9.48
N PHE A 359 -11.49 9.65 -9.08
CA PHE A 359 -10.52 8.62 -8.66
C PHE A 359 -9.53 8.25 -9.79
N SER A 360 -9.79 8.66 -11.03
CA SER A 360 -8.82 8.64 -12.15
C SER A 360 -7.56 9.47 -11.88
N ARG A 361 -7.58 10.34 -10.85
CA ARG A 361 -6.44 11.17 -10.42
C ARG A 361 -5.77 10.66 -9.13
N VAL A 362 -6.21 9.53 -8.58
CA VAL A 362 -5.47 8.87 -7.49
C VAL A 362 -4.19 8.31 -8.12
N PRO A 363 -3.00 8.70 -7.62
CA PRO A 363 -1.74 8.23 -8.16
C PRO A 363 -1.67 6.70 -8.11
N HIS A 364 -0.83 6.10 -8.95
CA HIS A 364 -0.60 4.66 -8.92
C HIS A 364 0.01 4.27 -7.57
N LEU A 365 -0.82 3.74 -6.67
CA LEU A 365 -0.40 3.48 -5.30
C LEU A 365 0.30 2.13 -5.19
N ALA A 366 1.62 2.21 -5.15
CA ALA A 366 2.45 1.10 -4.71
C ALA A 366 2.39 0.85 -3.19
N GLY A 367 2.03 1.87 -2.41
CA GLY A 367 2.24 1.85 -0.96
C GLY A 367 3.70 2.15 -0.57
N LYS A 368 4.40 2.93 -1.40
CA LYS A 368 5.71 3.51 -1.13
C LYS A 368 5.60 5.02 -1.25
N ILE A 369 6.42 5.75 -0.50
CA ILE A 369 6.44 7.23 -0.54
C ILE A 369 7.09 7.75 -1.84
N GLU A 370 8.01 6.97 -2.42
CA GLU A 370 8.86 7.38 -3.55
C GLU A 370 8.20 7.24 -4.95
N GLU A 371 6.92 6.88 -5.02
CA GLU A 371 6.18 6.70 -6.29
C GLU A 371 4.95 7.61 -6.40
#